data_AF-A0A957M8D6-F1
#
_entry.id   AF-A0A957M8D6-F1
#
_cell.length_a   1.000
_cell.length_b   1.000
_cell.length_c   1.000
_cell.angle_alpha   90.00
_cell.angle_beta   90.00
_cell.angle_gamma   90.00
#
_symmetry.space_group_name_H-M   'P 1'
#
loop_
_entity.id
_entity.type
_entity.pdbx_description
1 polymer ?
#
loop_
_entity_poly.entity_id
_entity_poly.type
_entity_poly.pdbx_seq_one_letter_code
_entity_poly.pdbx_strand_id
1 'polypeptide(L)'
;MAFPIPSMLLKQLYTFGSLKNTPDGVKFSLKNRLSDTTVTALQQVKFDDVEVPRSGISVVLDDGTVMTPEEVARSPIDFPLRRTLDIVCKVPPLELGKHKIEVKFDAAPFGTLTLKVDGSIAAHEERRVAIPRDPTDDYGDAAIKARQQFIEQYTGHKLQHIGHYSFDPQTLKGNVENFTGVAQIPIGFAGPLTIHGEHAQGDFIVPMATTEGTLVASYNRGMKVLNS
;
A
#
# COMPACT_ATOMS: atom_id res chain seq x y z
N MET A 1 -14.44 -30.92 5.59
CA MET A 1 -14.91 -30.53 4.24
C MET A 1 -14.10 -29.32 3.82
N ALA A 2 -13.32 -29.41 2.74
CA ALA A 2 -12.61 -28.25 2.20
C ALA A 2 -13.66 -27.32 1.56
N PHE A 3 -13.82 -26.12 2.09
CA PHE A 3 -14.64 -25.10 1.43
C PHE A 3 -13.93 -24.68 0.14
N PRO A 4 -14.56 -24.81 -1.04
CA PRO A 4 -13.94 -24.42 -2.29
C PRO A 4 -13.70 -22.90 -2.28
N ILE A 5 -12.44 -22.49 -2.42
CA ILE A 5 -12.10 -21.07 -2.50
C ILE A 5 -12.61 -20.54 -3.86
N PRO A 6 -13.48 -19.51 -3.88
CA PRO A 6 -13.90 -18.86 -5.11
C PRO A 6 -12.71 -18.45 -5.98
N SER A 7 -12.78 -18.70 -7.29
CA SER A 7 -11.71 -18.37 -8.23
C SER A 7 -11.33 -16.87 -8.21
N MET A 8 -12.30 -15.99 -7.95
CA MET A 8 -12.09 -14.55 -7.76
C MET A 8 -11.19 -14.23 -6.56
N LEU A 9 -11.31 -14.99 -5.46
CA LEU A 9 -10.45 -14.81 -4.28
C LEU A 9 -9.05 -15.37 -4.53
N LEU A 10 -8.91 -16.48 -5.26
CA LEU A 10 -7.60 -17.01 -5.62
C LEU A 10 -6.77 -16.00 -6.42
N LYS A 11 -7.39 -15.22 -7.32
CA LYS A 11 -6.71 -14.13 -8.06
C LYS A 11 -6.01 -13.13 -7.14
N GLN A 12 -6.49 -12.94 -5.92
CA GLN A 12 -5.86 -12.05 -4.94
C GLN A 12 -4.50 -12.57 -4.45
N LEU A 13 -4.15 -13.83 -4.69
CA LEU A 13 -2.81 -14.35 -4.38
C LEU A 13 -1.75 -13.74 -5.30
N TYR A 14 -2.10 -13.42 -6.55
CA TYR A 14 -1.14 -12.82 -7.48
C TYR A 14 -0.80 -11.38 -7.09
N THR A 15 0.50 -11.05 -7.10
CA THR A 15 0.94 -9.67 -6.92
C THR A 15 0.93 -8.96 -8.27
N PHE A 16 -0.01 -8.04 -8.45
CA PHE A 16 -0.19 -7.32 -9.71
C PHE A 16 1.06 -6.54 -10.13
N GLY A 17 1.59 -6.83 -11.33
CA GLY A 17 2.82 -6.25 -11.85
C GLY A 17 4.10 -6.95 -11.38
N SER A 18 4.00 -8.13 -10.78
CA SER A 18 5.17 -8.92 -10.37
C SER A 18 5.77 -9.76 -11.50
N LEU A 19 5.07 -9.97 -12.61
CA LEU A 19 5.57 -10.73 -13.77
C LEU A 19 6.72 -9.98 -14.43
N LYS A 20 7.87 -10.61 -14.54
CA LYS A 20 9.07 -10.03 -15.14
C LYS A 20 9.99 -11.08 -15.76
N ASN A 21 10.69 -10.68 -16.81
CA ASN A 21 11.83 -11.41 -17.34
C ASN A 21 13.06 -11.12 -16.46
N THR A 22 13.79 -12.16 -16.07
CA THR A 22 15.01 -12.10 -15.27
C THR A 22 16.11 -12.93 -15.94
N PRO A 23 17.39 -12.77 -15.57
CA PRO A 23 18.46 -13.61 -16.08
C PRO A 23 18.22 -15.12 -15.88
N ASP A 24 17.50 -15.50 -14.82
CA ASP A 24 17.19 -16.88 -14.45
C ASP A 24 15.88 -17.41 -15.06
N GLY A 25 15.23 -16.63 -15.93
CA GLY A 25 13.96 -16.95 -16.58
C GLY A 25 12.84 -15.98 -16.20
N VAL A 26 11.59 -16.45 -16.26
CA VAL A 26 10.39 -15.63 -15.99
C VAL A 26 10.00 -15.78 -14.53
N LYS A 27 9.82 -14.65 -13.83
CA LYS A 27 9.50 -14.60 -12.39
C LYS A 27 8.18 -13.87 -12.15
N PHE A 28 7.40 -14.33 -11.17
CA PHE A 28 6.27 -13.58 -10.60
C PHE A 28 6.06 -13.93 -9.12
N SER A 29 5.31 -13.09 -8.40
CA SER A 29 5.16 -13.20 -6.94
C SER A 29 3.73 -13.55 -6.54
N LEU A 30 3.60 -14.48 -5.60
CA LEU A 30 2.35 -14.81 -4.91
C LEU A 30 2.42 -14.34 -3.46
N LYS A 31 1.42 -13.58 -3.01
CA LYS A 31 1.27 -13.13 -1.63
C LYS A 31 0.00 -13.70 -1.04
N ASN A 32 0.09 -14.34 0.12
CA ASN A 32 -1.12 -14.82 0.78
C ASN A 32 -1.96 -13.63 1.26
N ARG A 33 -3.15 -13.46 0.70
CA ARG A 33 -4.15 -12.45 1.09
C ARG A 33 -5.46 -13.06 1.58
N LEU A 34 -5.48 -14.38 1.79
CA LEU A 34 -6.69 -15.14 2.13
C LEU A 34 -6.68 -15.52 3.61
N SER A 35 -6.07 -16.64 3.95
CA SER A 35 -5.99 -17.19 5.30
C SER A 35 -4.73 -18.03 5.43
N ASP A 36 -4.27 -18.26 6.66
CA ASP A 36 -3.12 -19.12 6.92
C ASP A 36 -3.29 -20.49 6.26
N THR A 37 -2.25 -20.93 5.57
CA THR A 37 -2.26 -22.16 4.77
C THR A 37 -0.84 -22.70 4.66
N THR A 38 -0.72 -23.97 4.29
CA THR A 38 0.56 -24.61 3.99
C THR A 38 0.51 -25.09 2.54
N VAL A 39 1.45 -24.66 1.70
CA VAL A 39 1.58 -25.13 0.32
C VAL A 39 2.28 -26.48 0.34
N THR A 40 1.54 -27.53 0.00
CA THR A 40 2.01 -28.93 0.08
C THR A 40 2.55 -29.46 -1.24
N ALA A 41 2.17 -28.87 -2.38
CA ALA A 41 2.74 -29.25 -3.67
C ALA A 41 2.55 -28.14 -4.70
N LEU A 42 3.56 -27.91 -5.54
CA LEU A 42 3.40 -27.12 -6.77
C LEU A 42 3.21 -28.08 -7.94
N GLN A 43 2.02 -28.09 -8.53
CA GLN A 43 1.63 -29.09 -9.53
C GLN A 43 1.99 -28.64 -10.95
N GLN A 44 1.68 -27.40 -11.30
CA GLN A 44 1.83 -26.91 -12.67
C GLN A 44 1.94 -25.39 -12.71
N VAL A 45 2.72 -24.88 -13.68
CA VAL A 45 2.72 -23.46 -14.07
C VAL A 45 2.59 -23.40 -15.59
N LYS A 46 1.74 -22.50 -16.10
CA LYS A 46 1.62 -22.19 -17.53
C LYS A 46 1.72 -20.71 -17.81
N PHE A 47 2.32 -20.38 -18.94
CA PHE A 47 2.29 -19.06 -19.57
C PHE A 47 1.67 -19.18 -20.96
N ASP A 48 0.63 -18.39 -21.25
CA ASP A 48 -0.07 -18.39 -22.54
C ASP A 48 -0.44 -19.79 -23.03
N ASP A 49 -1.02 -20.58 -22.12
CA ASP A 49 -1.46 -21.96 -22.36
C ASP A 49 -0.30 -22.97 -22.60
N VAL A 50 0.97 -22.53 -22.58
CA VAL A 50 2.18 -23.36 -22.65
C VAL A 50 2.64 -23.76 -21.24
N GLU A 51 2.80 -25.06 -21.02
CA GLU A 51 3.23 -25.62 -19.74
C GLU A 51 4.74 -25.51 -19.54
N VAL A 52 5.14 -25.03 -18.36
CA VAL A 52 6.53 -24.98 -17.93
C VAL A 52 6.96 -26.37 -17.45
N PRO A 53 8.08 -26.94 -17.94
CA PRO A 53 8.61 -28.19 -17.43
C PRO A 53 8.86 -28.10 -15.92
N ARG A 54 8.43 -29.10 -15.15
CA ARG A 54 8.56 -29.09 -13.67
C ARG A 54 10.00 -28.86 -13.19
N SER A 55 10.98 -29.41 -13.91
CA SER A 55 12.42 -29.22 -13.63
C SER A 55 12.90 -27.78 -13.81
N GLY A 56 12.14 -26.95 -14.53
CA GLY A 56 12.39 -25.53 -14.73
C GLY A 56 11.67 -24.64 -13.73
N ILE A 57 10.87 -25.17 -12.80
CA ILE A 57 10.12 -24.37 -11.82
C ILE A 57 10.89 -24.34 -10.50
N SER A 58 10.91 -23.19 -9.85
CA SER A 58 11.47 -23.02 -8.51
C SER A 58 10.62 -22.04 -7.71
N VAL A 59 10.48 -22.30 -6.42
CA VAL A 59 9.83 -21.43 -5.44
C VAL A 59 10.93 -20.78 -4.60
N VAL A 60 10.94 -19.45 -4.54
CA VAL A 60 11.90 -18.70 -3.71
C VAL A 60 11.14 -18.06 -2.55
N LEU A 61 11.59 -18.35 -1.34
CA LEU A 61 11.03 -17.83 -0.10
C LEU A 61 11.67 -16.48 0.27
N ASP A 62 11.07 -15.79 1.22
CA ASP A 62 11.50 -14.49 1.75
C ASP A 62 12.88 -14.51 2.42
N ASP A 63 13.29 -15.65 2.97
CA ASP A 63 14.64 -15.86 3.52
C ASP A 63 15.71 -16.22 2.47
N GLY A 64 15.32 -16.24 1.18
CA GLY A 64 16.21 -16.60 0.07
C GLY A 64 16.29 -18.11 -0.21
N THR A 65 15.62 -18.95 0.56
CA THR A 65 15.56 -20.40 0.30
C THR A 65 14.90 -20.66 -1.05
N VAL A 66 15.55 -21.48 -1.88
CA VAL A 66 15.04 -21.91 -3.18
C VAL A 66 14.63 -23.37 -3.07
N MET A 67 13.40 -23.69 -3.48
CA MET A 67 12.84 -25.04 -3.45
C MET A 67 12.28 -25.43 -4.82
N THR A 68 12.59 -26.64 -5.26
CA THR A 68 11.97 -27.30 -6.41
C THR A 68 10.56 -27.81 -6.07
N PRO A 69 9.69 -28.05 -7.07
CA PRO A 69 8.38 -28.66 -6.83
C PRO A 69 8.45 -29.98 -6.05
N GLU A 70 9.50 -30.78 -6.24
CA GLU A 70 9.74 -32.05 -5.54
C GLU A 70 10.14 -31.82 -4.08
N GLU A 71 10.93 -30.78 -3.79
CA GLU A 71 11.28 -30.40 -2.42
C GLU A 71 10.08 -29.84 -1.66
N VAL A 72 9.22 -29.03 -2.30
CA VAL A 72 7.96 -28.55 -1.70
C VAL A 72 7.05 -29.72 -1.33
N ALA A 73 6.99 -30.77 -2.16
CA ALA A 73 6.22 -31.97 -1.86
C ALA A 73 6.78 -32.79 -0.68
N ARG A 74 8.10 -32.74 -0.46
CA ARG A 74 8.76 -33.41 0.69
C ARG A 74 8.70 -32.58 1.97
N SER A 75 8.82 -31.26 1.83
CA SER A 75 8.84 -30.28 2.90
C SER A 75 7.87 -29.15 2.56
N PRO A 76 6.59 -29.27 2.95
CA PRO A 76 5.58 -28.24 2.69
C PRO A 76 6.01 -26.87 3.20
N ILE A 77 5.59 -25.83 2.48
CA ILE A 77 5.92 -24.43 2.80
C ILE A 77 4.80 -23.82 3.62
N ASP A 78 5.10 -23.34 4.83
CA ASP A 78 4.18 -22.48 5.57
C ASP A 78 3.95 -21.18 4.82
N PHE A 79 2.70 -20.89 4.49
CA PHE A 79 2.31 -19.70 3.75
C PHE A 79 1.25 -18.93 4.55
N PRO A 80 1.60 -18.35 5.72
CA PRO A 80 0.68 -17.57 6.52
C PRO A 80 0.25 -16.28 5.82
N LEU A 81 -0.79 -15.64 6.34
CA LEU A 81 -1.33 -14.38 5.81
C LEU A 81 -0.22 -13.33 5.68
N ARG A 82 -0.21 -12.61 4.55
CA ARG A 82 0.78 -11.60 4.14
C ARG A 82 2.17 -12.14 3.76
N ARG A 83 2.47 -13.43 3.93
CA ARG A 83 3.73 -14.00 3.42
C ARG A 83 3.75 -13.93 1.89
N THR A 84 4.92 -13.70 1.33
CA THR A 84 5.15 -13.65 -0.12
C THR A 84 6.14 -14.73 -0.50
N LEU A 85 5.90 -15.38 -1.63
CA LEU A 85 6.84 -16.26 -2.31
C LEU A 85 6.94 -15.87 -3.77
N ASP A 86 8.06 -16.18 -4.38
CA ASP A 86 8.30 -15.98 -5.80
C ASP A 86 8.30 -17.31 -6.52
N ILE A 87 7.68 -17.36 -7.70
CA ILE A 87 7.80 -18.49 -8.62
C ILE A 87 8.73 -18.04 -9.75
N VAL A 88 9.81 -18.79 -9.94
CA VAL A 88 10.79 -18.61 -11.02
C VAL A 88 10.68 -19.78 -11.97
N CYS A 89 10.51 -19.49 -13.25
CA CYS A 89 10.36 -20.46 -14.31
C CYS A 89 11.50 -20.28 -15.32
N LYS A 90 12.37 -21.28 -15.46
CA LYS A 90 13.46 -21.35 -16.44
C LYS A 90 12.89 -21.60 -17.85
N VAL A 91 12.29 -20.56 -18.41
CA VAL A 91 11.77 -20.50 -19.78
C VAL A 91 12.38 -19.29 -20.49
N PRO A 92 12.36 -19.26 -21.84
CA PRO A 92 12.73 -18.06 -22.58
C PRO A 92 11.93 -16.84 -22.09
N PRO A 93 12.51 -15.62 -22.17
CA PRO A 93 11.80 -14.40 -21.86
C PRO A 93 10.45 -14.33 -22.59
N LEU A 94 9.38 -13.95 -21.89
CA LEU A 94 8.10 -13.68 -22.56
C LEU A 94 8.19 -12.36 -23.32
N GLU A 95 7.44 -12.25 -24.40
CA GLU A 95 7.29 -11.01 -25.16
C GLU A 95 6.74 -9.85 -24.30
N LEU A 96 6.76 -8.64 -24.83
CA LEU A 96 6.12 -7.52 -24.17
C LEU A 96 4.62 -7.57 -24.37
N GLY A 97 3.85 -7.30 -23.32
CA GLY A 97 2.39 -7.29 -23.37
C GLY A 97 1.76 -8.10 -22.24
N LYS A 98 0.51 -8.53 -22.47
CA LYS A 98 -0.27 -9.32 -21.51
C LYS A 98 -0.04 -10.81 -21.73
N HIS A 99 0.13 -11.55 -20.63
CA HIS A 99 0.31 -13.00 -20.64
C HIS A 99 -0.65 -13.66 -19.66
N LYS A 100 -1.27 -14.76 -20.08
CA LYS A 100 -2.06 -15.60 -19.17
C LYS A 100 -1.13 -16.41 -18.30
N ILE A 101 -1.32 -16.35 -16.99
CA ILE A 101 -0.61 -17.17 -16.01
C ILE A 101 -1.61 -18.13 -15.38
N GLU A 102 -1.30 -19.42 -15.42
CA GLU A 102 -2.02 -20.45 -14.68
C GLU A 102 -1.09 -21.16 -13.71
N VAL A 103 -1.47 -21.24 -12.44
CA VAL A 103 -0.71 -21.97 -11.40
C VAL A 103 -1.64 -22.95 -10.72
N LYS A 104 -1.24 -24.22 -10.73
CA LYS A 104 -1.93 -25.29 -10.01
C LYS A 104 -1.06 -25.74 -8.85
N PHE A 105 -1.60 -25.75 -7.65
CA PHE A 105 -0.88 -26.15 -6.44
C PHE A 105 -1.84 -26.74 -5.41
N ASP A 106 -1.31 -27.53 -4.49
CA ASP A 106 -2.05 -28.08 -3.37
C ASP A 106 -1.71 -27.28 -2.11
N ALA A 107 -2.73 -26.94 -1.34
CA ALA A 107 -2.56 -26.22 -0.08
C ALA A 107 -3.48 -26.77 1.00
N ALA A 108 -2.96 -27.03 2.20
CA ALA A 108 -3.75 -27.49 3.33
C ALA A 108 -4.30 -26.29 4.14
N PRO A 109 -5.60 -26.29 4.52
CA PRO A 109 -6.58 -27.40 4.41
C PRO A 109 -7.46 -27.37 3.12
N PHE A 110 -7.10 -26.59 2.11
CA PHE A 110 -7.97 -26.27 0.97
C PHE A 110 -7.93 -27.27 -0.20
N GLY A 111 -6.94 -28.16 -0.25
CA GLY A 111 -6.73 -29.11 -1.35
C GLY A 111 -6.12 -28.47 -2.59
N THR A 112 -6.45 -28.99 -3.76
CA THR A 112 -5.92 -28.50 -5.04
C THR A 112 -6.60 -27.19 -5.46
N LEU A 113 -5.79 -26.18 -5.73
CA LEU A 113 -6.20 -24.84 -6.15
C LEU A 113 -5.61 -24.52 -7.53
N THR A 114 -6.42 -23.86 -8.36
CA THR A 114 -5.98 -23.35 -9.67
C THR A 114 -6.17 -21.85 -9.72
N LEU A 115 -5.06 -21.12 -9.77
CA LEU A 115 -4.98 -19.69 -9.98
C LEU A 115 -4.90 -19.40 -11.48
N LYS A 116 -5.76 -18.51 -12.00
CA LYS A 116 -5.67 -17.99 -13.38
C LYS A 116 -5.73 -16.46 -13.36
N VAL A 117 -4.69 -15.81 -13.86
CA VAL A 117 -4.54 -14.34 -13.86
C VAL A 117 -3.86 -13.87 -15.15
N ASP A 118 -4.06 -12.60 -15.50
CA ASP A 118 -3.31 -11.95 -16.57
C ASP A 118 -2.16 -11.14 -15.95
N GLY A 119 -0.93 -11.52 -16.28
CA GLY A 119 0.27 -10.74 -16.00
C GLY A 119 0.59 -9.81 -17.16
N SER A 120 1.50 -8.87 -16.98
CA SER A 120 2.01 -8.06 -18.09
C SER A 120 3.51 -7.81 -17.94
N ILE A 121 4.24 -7.90 -19.05
CA ILE A 121 5.65 -7.50 -19.14
C ILE A 121 5.72 -6.23 -19.99
N ALA A 122 6.37 -5.20 -19.47
CA ALA A 122 6.60 -3.94 -20.18
C ALA A 122 8.10 -3.76 -20.47
N ALA A 123 8.43 -3.13 -21.61
CA ALA A 123 9.82 -2.92 -22.09
C ALA A 123 10.67 -2.12 -21.11
N HIS A 124 9.99 -1.31 -20.32
CA HIS A 124 10.52 -0.56 -19.22
C HIS A 124 9.67 -0.94 -18.01
N GLU A 125 10.31 -1.16 -16.85
CA GLU A 125 9.66 -0.71 -15.62
C GLU A 125 9.30 0.76 -15.88
N GLU A 126 8.05 1.05 -16.23
CA GLU A 126 7.47 2.27 -15.74
C GLU A 126 7.69 2.15 -14.24
N ARG A 127 8.75 2.80 -13.74
CA ARG A 127 8.94 3.02 -12.32
C ARG A 127 7.61 3.59 -11.90
N ARG A 128 6.76 2.76 -11.30
CA ARG A 128 5.48 3.24 -10.79
C ARG A 128 5.87 4.40 -9.92
N VAL A 129 5.38 5.57 -10.28
CA VAL A 129 5.67 6.79 -9.54
C VAL A 129 5.17 6.54 -8.13
N ALA A 130 6.10 6.28 -7.22
CA ALA A 130 5.82 5.84 -5.87
C ALA A 130 6.33 6.91 -4.93
N ILE A 131 5.43 7.35 -4.05
CA ILE A 131 5.78 8.30 -2.99
C ILE A 131 6.76 7.59 -2.03
N PRO A 132 7.94 8.19 -1.75
CA PRO A 132 8.89 7.60 -0.82
C PRO A 132 8.27 7.34 0.56
N ARG A 133 8.59 6.18 1.12
CA ARG A 133 8.09 5.73 2.41
C ARG A 133 9.22 5.10 3.21
N ASP A 134 9.27 5.36 4.50
CA ASP A 134 10.18 4.69 5.42
C ASP A 134 9.41 3.62 6.23
N PRO A 135 9.81 2.34 6.19
CA PRO A 135 9.12 1.27 6.91
C PRO A 135 9.38 1.28 8.43
N THR A 136 10.40 2.02 8.89
CA THR A 136 10.82 2.10 10.28
C THR A 136 10.35 3.38 10.97
N ASP A 137 10.56 4.54 10.33
CA ASP A 137 10.12 5.83 10.85
C ASP A 137 9.60 6.76 9.74
N ASP A 138 8.36 6.52 9.32
CA ASP A 138 7.70 7.27 8.26
C ASP A 138 7.29 8.69 8.70
N TYR A 139 7.53 9.10 9.95
CA TYR A 139 7.22 10.45 10.42
C TYR A 139 8.49 11.22 10.81
N GLY A 140 9.68 10.62 10.65
CA GLY A 140 10.95 11.29 10.86
C GLY A 140 11.27 12.30 9.76
N ASP A 141 12.13 13.27 10.10
CA ASP A 141 12.57 14.33 9.18
C ASP A 141 13.10 13.81 7.84
N ALA A 142 13.80 12.66 7.85
CA ALA A 142 14.36 12.06 6.65
C ALA A 142 13.26 11.60 5.67
N ALA A 143 12.24 10.90 6.17
CA ALA A 143 11.11 10.43 5.37
C ALA A 143 10.30 11.61 4.80
N ILE A 144 10.08 12.64 5.63
CA ILE A 144 9.36 13.86 5.22
C ILE A 144 10.14 14.59 4.13
N LYS A 145 11.45 14.82 4.31
CA LYS A 145 12.31 15.45 3.29
C LYS A 145 12.38 14.65 2.00
N ALA A 146 12.44 13.32 2.08
CA ALA A 146 12.43 12.47 0.90
C ALA A 146 11.15 12.67 0.07
N ARG A 147 9.99 12.77 0.73
CA ARG A 147 8.71 13.07 0.04
C ARG A 147 8.64 14.48 -0.52
N GLN A 148 9.13 15.47 0.22
CA GLN A 148 9.22 16.85 -0.25
C GLN A 148 10.10 16.94 -1.51
N GLN A 149 11.30 16.35 -1.48
CA GLN A 149 12.20 16.32 -2.64
C GLN A 149 11.58 15.59 -3.83
N PHE A 150 10.93 14.46 -3.56
CA PHE A 150 10.23 13.69 -4.59
C PHE A 150 9.16 14.52 -5.29
N ILE A 151 8.28 15.21 -4.56
CA ILE A 151 7.21 15.99 -5.19
C ILE A 151 7.77 17.21 -5.92
N GLU A 152 8.84 17.83 -5.41
CA GLU A 152 9.52 18.93 -6.12
C GLU A 152 10.11 18.47 -7.45
N GLN A 153 10.80 17.32 -7.47
CA GLN A 153 11.37 16.75 -8.69
C GLN A 153 10.29 16.30 -9.67
N TYR A 154 9.24 15.67 -9.15
CA TYR A 154 8.15 15.15 -9.96
C TYR A 154 7.32 16.26 -10.62
N THR A 155 7.09 17.37 -9.90
CA THR A 155 6.28 18.49 -10.40
C THR A 155 7.12 19.59 -11.06
N GLY A 156 8.42 19.61 -10.84
CA GLY A 156 9.30 20.71 -11.25
C GLY A 156 9.14 22.00 -10.44
N HIS A 157 8.38 21.99 -9.34
CA HIS A 157 8.08 23.18 -8.53
C HIS A 157 8.68 23.08 -7.13
N LYS A 158 9.19 24.20 -6.60
CA LYS A 158 9.74 24.27 -5.25
C LYS A 158 8.66 24.48 -4.19
N LEU A 159 8.73 23.73 -3.11
CA LEU A 159 7.86 23.90 -1.96
C LEU A 159 8.35 25.09 -1.13
N GLN A 160 7.50 26.11 -1.00
CA GLN A 160 7.86 27.33 -0.26
C GLN A 160 7.22 27.38 1.13
N HIS A 161 5.93 27.02 1.26
CA HIS A 161 5.18 27.29 2.50
C HIS A 161 4.83 26.03 3.28
N ILE A 162 4.47 24.94 2.61
CA ILE A 162 3.91 23.75 3.27
C ILE A 162 4.93 23.00 4.13
N GLY A 163 6.23 23.14 3.84
CA GLY A 163 7.31 22.53 4.61
C GLY A 163 7.57 23.19 5.97
N HIS A 164 6.91 24.32 6.28
CA HIS A 164 7.10 25.07 7.51
C HIS A 164 5.97 24.76 8.50
N TYR A 165 6.27 23.96 9.52
CA TYR A 165 5.37 23.60 10.62
C TYR A 165 6.14 23.61 11.95
N SER A 166 5.42 23.72 13.06
CA SER A 166 6.01 24.00 14.39
C SER A 166 5.65 22.97 15.46
N PHE A 167 5.30 21.75 15.06
CA PHE A 167 4.95 20.65 15.95
C PHE A 167 5.69 19.37 15.56
N ASP A 168 5.78 18.42 16.49
CA ASP A 168 6.39 17.12 16.27
C ASP A 168 5.54 16.27 15.30
N PRO A 169 6.05 15.91 14.10
CA PRO A 169 5.32 15.07 13.16
C PRO A 169 4.94 13.69 13.70
N GLN A 170 5.62 13.19 14.74
CA GLN A 170 5.26 11.90 15.35
C GLN A 170 3.84 11.89 15.93
N THR A 171 3.30 13.06 16.29
CA THR A 171 1.93 13.22 16.79
C THR A 171 0.86 13.01 15.70
N LEU A 172 1.25 12.99 14.43
CA LEU A 172 0.33 12.81 13.30
C LEU A 172 0.01 11.35 12.96
N LYS A 173 0.56 10.39 13.71
CA LYS A 173 0.22 8.97 13.54
C LYS A 173 -1.28 8.75 13.71
N GLY A 174 -1.92 8.26 12.65
CA GLY A 174 -3.38 8.05 12.59
C GLY A 174 -4.19 9.28 12.18
N ASN A 175 -3.56 10.45 12.02
CA ASN A 175 -4.19 11.67 11.52
C ASN A 175 -3.98 11.84 10.01
N VAL A 176 -2.79 11.52 9.50
CA VAL A 176 -2.45 11.60 8.07
C VAL A 176 -1.30 10.67 7.71
N GLU A 177 -1.40 9.98 6.57
CA GLU A 177 -0.31 9.17 6.01
C GLU A 177 0.59 10.01 5.08
N ASN A 178 1.85 9.58 4.89
CA ASN A 178 2.81 10.24 4.00
C ASN A 178 2.98 11.75 4.28
N PHE A 179 3.00 12.15 5.55
CA PHE A 179 3.01 13.55 5.97
C PHE A 179 4.11 14.40 5.31
N THR A 180 3.74 15.33 4.45
CA THR A 180 4.71 16.12 3.66
C THR A 180 4.82 17.57 4.15
N GLY A 181 3.85 18.04 4.91
CA GLY A 181 3.75 19.43 5.35
C GLY A 181 2.34 19.82 5.79
N VAL A 182 2.10 21.11 5.97
CA VAL A 182 0.83 21.66 6.49
C VAL A 182 0.21 22.70 5.56
N ALA A 183 -1.11 22.80 5.60
CA ALA A 183 -1.82 23.97 5.11
C ALA A 183 -1.90 25.03 6.22
N GLN A 184 -1.68 26.29 5.86
CA GLN A 184 -1.83 27.41 6.81
C GLN A 184 -3.25 27.97 6.67
N ILE A 185 -4.02 27.91 7.76
CA ILE A 185 -5.39 28.45 7.82
C ILE A 185 -5.37 29.72 8.69
N PRO A 186 -5.86 30.87 8.19
CA PRO A 186 -5.95 32.08 9.00
C PRO A 186 -6.83 31.87 10.24
N ILE A 187 -6.41 32.44 11.37
CA ILE A 187 -7.15 32.38 12.63
C ILE A 187 -7.45 33.80 13.09
N GLY A 188 -8.71 34.06 13.46
CA GLY A 188 -9.14 35.27 14.14
C GLY A 188 -9.84 34.96 15.46
N PHE A 189 -10.06 35.98 16.28
CA PHE A 189 -10.79 35.87 17.54
C PHE A 189 -12.08 36.69 17.48
N ALA A 190 -13.18 36.12 17.96
CA ALA A 190 -14.46 36.79 18.13
C ALA A 190 -14.86 36.80 19.62
N GLY A 191 -15.37 37.92 20.11
CA GLY A 191 -15.93 38.03 21.46
C GLY A 191 -15.62 39.34 22.20
N PRO A 192 -15.81 39.36 23.54
CA PRO A 192 -16.25 38.22 24.36
C PRO A 192 -17.68 37.78 24.01
N LEU A 193 -18.00 36.51 24.28
CA LEU A 193 -19.37 35.99 24.36
C LEU A 193 -19.63 35.61 25.82
N THR A 194 -20.61 36.25 26.45
CA THR A 194 -21.02 35.91 27.82
C THR A 194 -21.93 34.69 27.78
N ILE A 195 -21.53 33.62 28.49
CA ILE A 195 -22.28 32.35 28.54
C ILE A 195 -22.74 32.08 29.97
N HIS A 196 -24.03 31.74 30.10
CA HIS A 196 -24.65 31.25 31.34
C HIS A 196 -25.19 29.83 31.14
N GLY A 197 -24.30 28.86 31.01
CA GLY A 197 -24.65 27.46 30.74
C GLY A 197 -24.40 26.53 31.93
N GLU A 198 -24.80 25.26 31.77
CA GLU A 198 -24.54 24.21 32.76
C GLU A 198 -23.07 23.79 32.82
N HIS A 199 -22.38 23.83 31.68
CA HIS A 199 -20.99 23.39 31.52
C HIS A 199 -19.98 24.52 31.29
N ALA A 200 -20.46 25.74 31.03
CA ALA A 200 -19.63 26.91 30.79
C ALA A 200 -20.31 28.16 31.36
N GLN A 201 -19.56 28.93 32.15
CA GLN A 201 -20.02 30.17 32.80
C GLN A 201 -18.92 31.22 32.67
N GLY A 202 -19.25 32.40 32.12
CA GLY A 202 -18.33 33.54 32.01
C GLY A 202 -18.16 34.05 30.58
N ASP A 203 -17.14 34.89 30.40
CA ASP A 203 -16.83 35.54 29.13
C ASP A 203 -15.78 34.75 28.33
N PHE A 204 -16.12 34.41 27.08
CA PHE A 204 -15.26 33.60 26.22
C PHE A 204 -14.80 34.38 25.00
N ILE A 205 -13.49 34.30 24.72
CA ILE A 205 -12.92 34.71 23.43
C ILE A 205 -12.81 33.46 22.56
N VAL A 206 -13.48 33.46 21.42
CA VAL A 206 -13.63 32.29 20.56
C VAL A 206 -12.62 32.36 19.41
N PRO A 207 -11.63 31.43 19.34
CA PRO A 207 -10.77 31.31 18.16
C PRO A 207 -11.55 30.70 17.00
N MET A 208 -11.39 31.27 15.80
CA MET A 208 -12.03 30.81 14.57
C MET A 208 -10.99 30.70 13.47
N ALA A 209 -10.79 29.49 12.93
CA ALA A 209 -9.95 29.23 11.77
C ALA A 209 -10.81 29.25 10.51
N THR A 210 -10.57 30.17 9.57
CA THR A 210 -11.39 30.30 8.36
C THR A 210 -10.66 31.03 7.23
N THR A 211 -11.02 30.71 5.99
CA THR A 211 -10.66 31.49 4.78
C THR A 211 -11.81 32.38 4.31
N GLU A 212 -12.99 32.27 4.91
CA GLU A 212 -14.17 33.06 4.54
C GLU A 212 -14.08 34.49 5.08
N GLY A 213 -14.14 35.46 4.15
CA GLY A 213 -14.15 36.88 4.48
C GLY A 213 -15.35 37.25 5.35
N THR A 214 -15.17 38.21 6.25
CA THR A 214 -16.22 38.76 7.15
C THR A 214 -16.81 37.83 8.20
N LEU A 215 -16.58 36.50 8.13
CA LEU A 215 -17.16 35.53 9.07
C LEU A 215 -16.84 35.87 10.53
N VAL A 216 -15.55 36.00 10.87
CA VAL A 216 -15.10 36.33 12.24
C VAL A 216 -15.69 37.67 12.69
N ALA A 217 -15.68 38.68 11.82
CA ALA A 217 -16.22 40.00 12.15
C ALA A 217 -17.75 39.98 12.37
N SER A 218 -18.47 39.15 11.61
CA SER A 218 -19.92 38.97 11.75
C SER A 218 -20.27 38.33 13.08
N TYR A 219 -19.61 37.21 13.43
CA TYR A 219 -19.78 36.57 14.73
C TYR A 219 -19.42 37.51 15.88
N ASN A 220 -18.32 38.24 15.77
CA ASN A 220 -17.91 39.22 16.77
C ASN A 220 -18.98 40.32 16.99
N ARG A 221 -19.61 40.82 15.93
CA ARG A 221 -20.73 41.77 16.07
C ARG A 221 -21.95 41.12 16.72
N GLY A 222 -22.31 39.91 16.32
CA GLY A 222 -23.42 39.16 16.92
C GLY A 222 -23.21 38.95 18.42
N MET A 223 -22.01 38.52 18.83
CA MET A 223 -21.64 38.34 20.24
C MET A 223 -21.76 39.65 21.04
N LYS A 224 -21.29 40.78 20.48
CA LYS A 224 -21.45 42.10 21.13
C LYS A 224 -22.92 42.47 21.35
N VAL A 225 -23.79 42.18 20.39
CA VAL A 225 -25.23 42.42 20.52
C VAL A 225 -25.83 41.51 21.60
N LEU A 226 -25.42 40.25 21.68
CA LEU A 226 -25.91 39.31 22.69
C LEU A 226 -25.47 39.67 24.12
N ASN A 227 -24.31 40.31 24.28
CA ASN A 227 -23.82 40.76 25.57
C ASN A 227 -24.36 42.14 26.00
N SER A 228 -25.16 42.81 25.15
CA SER A 228 -25.68 44.16 25.41
C SER A 228 -26.90 44.15 26.32
#